data_AF-A0A2E6D8X2-F1
#
_entry.id   AF-A0A2E6D8X2-F1
#
_cell.length_a   1.000
_cell.length_b   1.000
_cell.length_c   1.000
_cell.angle_alpha   90.00
_cell.angle_beta   90.00
_cell.angle_gamma   90.00
#
_symmetry.space_group_name_H-M   'P 1'
#
loop_
_entity.id
_entity.type
_entity.pdbx_description
1 polymer ?
#
loop_
_entity_poly.entity_id
_entity_poly.type
_entity_poly.pdbx_seq_one_letter_code
_entity_poly.pdbx_strand_id
1 'polypeptide(L)'
;MRLRQLGRSNVHLSAVGFGTCQLRLVPRNQAIETLMRGFELGVNWVHTSPDYAGAEDIVAEAIRRTSRDVIPVTDGSGDMEHFAASFERACELFGRNSLPLWGISCIDDQEFVGRNVWEKGGMVEFLNRMKSSGRLGAIYCTTHGPPDYIEGLIRSRTFDGIMLAYNPLGFHVLSSNATAEGKVYENIPENGGRLFRLAEEEGVGLLVMKALAGGLLGRSRAIPPVDVLTPEREEVRAEHVLRYILGRSRAVVSVVPGTCSLEEAEENARAGTEPVELPASTCLEIEERVARMHKTLCSRCGECEPSCSQGLPISWQFRDAYMWLNPGDCFEAVPRLHYFHLHPAITLACHSCTDQNCTCHQGLDIPLELNRVHELMLGLLDEGKLPLTPAQERDACVGDEPCARVVYALAPAAVGVGDSSLCRLWLENAGERLWSHELGQIDHLHLEISDGDGGVQTVELREDVHPLERSFLTFELEPFDSVGERELSFELVRSGGGGRTELLRQRLNAVAGGPA
;
A
#
# COMPACT_ATOMS: atom_id res chain seq x y z
N MET A 1 5.67 20.78 -14.36
CA MET A 1 5.40 20.45 -12.95
C MET A 1 5.44 21.72 -12.09
N ARG A 2 4.40 21.98 -11.29
CA ARG A 2 4.36 23.08 -10.32
C ARG A 2 5.07 22.67 -9.03
N LEU A 3 5.93 23.53 -8.51
CA LEU A 3 6.55 23.37 -7.18
C LEU A 3 5.79 24.22 -6.15
N ARG A 4 5.66 23.71 -4.93
CA ARG A 4 5.03 24.40 -3.78
C ARG A 4 5.96 24.30 -2.58
N GLN A 5 6.08 25.39 -1.82
CA GLN A 5 6.85 25.42 -0.58
C GLN A 5 6.14 24.59 0.50
N LEU A 6 6.91 23.79 1.24
CA LEU A 6 6.38 22.98 2.34
C LEU A 6 6.31 23.79 3.63
N GLY A 7 5.11 24.25 3.98
CA GLY A 7 4.86 25.02 5.20
C GLY A 7 5.78 26.24 5.31
N ARG A 8 6.48 26.35 6.45
CA ARG A 8 7.45 27.42 6.74
C ARG A 8 8.89 27.05 6.38
N SER A 9 9.13 25.87 5.82
CA SER A 9 10.47 25.39 5.47
C SER A 9 10.96 25.98 4.14
N ASN A 10 12.24 25.74 3.82
CA ASN A 10 12.79 26.08 2.50
C ASN A 10 12.63 24.94 1.48
N VAL A 11 11.97 23.84 1.85
CA VAL A 11 11.77 22.68 0.98
C VAL A 11 10.65 22.97 -0.01
N HIS A 12 10.90 22.67 -1.29
CA HIS A 12 9.94 22.83 -2.37
C HIS A 12 9.67 21.46 -3.00
N LEU A 13 8.40 21.06 -2.97
CA LEU A 13 7.95 19.77 -3.50
C LEU A 13 7.09 20.00 -4.75
N SER A 14 7.19 19.09 -5.71
CA SER A 14 6.24 19.04 -6.81
C SER A 14 4.84 18.80 -6.28
N ALA A 15 3.85 19.41 -6.94
CA ALA A 15 2.44 19.26 -6.59
C ALA A 15 1.96 17.78 -6.59
N VAL A 16 2.73 16.89 -7.22
CA VAL A 16 2.57 15.44 -7.13
C VAL A 16 3.89 14.84 -6.69
N GLY A 17 3.85 14.00 -5.65
CA GLY A 17 4.92 13.04 -5.31
C GLY A 17 4.48 11.63 -5.65
N PHE A 18 5.38 10.65 -5.55
CA PHE A 18 5.04 9.24 -5.71
C PHE A 18 5.12 8.50 -4.39
N GLY A 19 4.06 7.77 -4.03
CA GLY A 19 4.09 6.79 -2.95
C GLY A 19 4.50 5.41 -3.47
N THR A 20 5.30 4.68 -2.69
CA THR A 20 5.97 3.45 -3.17
C THR A 20 5.52 2.16 -2.49
N CYS A 21 4.58 2.21 -1.55
CA CYS A 21 4.14 1.03 -0.80
C CYS A 21 3.75 -0.16 -1.69
N GLN A 22 3.10 0.11 -2.83
CA GLN A 22 2.66 -0.89 -3.80
C GLN A 22 3.75 -1.37 -4.77
N LEU A 23 4.96 -0.79 -4.78
CA LEU A 23 6.06 -1.26 -5.63
C LEU A 23 6.48 -2.71 -5.29
N ARG A 24 6.15 -3.20 -4.09
CA ARG A 24 6.30 -4.61 -3.70
C ARG A 24 5.48 -5.59 -4.54
N LEU A 25 4.40 -5.11 -5.18
CA LEU A 25 3.45 -5.89 -5.97
C LEU A 25 3.70 -5.89 -7.48
N VAL A 26 4.83 -5.32 -7.92
CA VAL A 26 5.27 -5.33 -9.32
C VAL A 26 6.74 -5.73 -9.42
N PRO A 27 7.22 -6.25 -10.56
CA PRO A 27 8.62 -6.59 -10.76
C PRO A 27 9.56 -5.40 -10.47
N ARG A 28 10.76 -5.68 -9.94
CA ARG A 28 11.72 -4.64 -9.54
C ARG A 28 12.06 -3.67 -10.68
N ASN A 29 12.30 -4.18 -11.88
CA ASN A 29 12.64 -3.35 -13.04
C ASN A 29 11.50 -2.40 -13.42
N GLN A 30 10.26 -2.91 -13.47
CA GLN A 30 9.06 -2.09 -13.69
C GLN A 30 8.93 -0.98 -12.62
N ALA A 31 9.20 -1.31 -11.35
CA ALA A 31 9.16 -0.34 -10.26
C ALA A 31 10.16 0.82 -10.48
N ILE A 32 11.41 0.50 -10.84
CA ILE A 32 12.45 1.51 -11.11
C ILE A 32 12.08 2.36 -12.33
N GLU A 33 11.66 1.74 -13.43
CA GLU A 33 11.26 2.44 -14.65
C GLU A 33 10.07 3.37 -14.43
N THR A 34 9.10 2.94 -13.61
CA THR A 34 7.96 3.76 -13.19
C THR A 34 8.41 5.04 -12.48
N LEU A 35 9.32 4.93 -11.50
CA LEU A 35 9.85 6.09 -10.77
C LEU A 35 10.64 7.01 -11.70
N MET A 36 11.55 6.44 -12.49
CA MET A 36 12.35 7.17 -13.48
C MET A 36 11.47 7.98 -14.43
N ARG A 37 10.36 7.39 -14.91
CA ARG A 37 9.41 8.07 -15.79
C ARG A 37 8.80 9.31 -15.15
N GLY A 38 8.41 9.24 -13.88
CA GLY A 38 7.92 10.43 -13.16
C GLY A 38 8.97 11.51 -12.98
N PHE A 39 10.22 11.11 -12.68
CA PHE A 39 11.33 12.04 -12.52
C PHE A 39 11.61 12.80 -13.82
N GLU A 40 11.58 12.12 -14.96
CA GLU A 40 11.70 12.76 -16.29
C GLU A 40 10.63 13.84 -16.53
N LEU A 41 9.40 13.58 -16.07
CA LEU A 41 8.23 14.46 -16.17
C LEU A 41 8.23 15.59 -15.11
N GLY A 42 9.23 15.62 -14.23
CA GLY A 42 9.48 16.70 -13.28
C GLY A 42 8.92 16.47 -11.88
N VAL A 43 8.45 15.27 -11.54
CA VAL A 43 8.21 14.89 -10.13
C VAL A 43 9.56 14.93 -9.41
N ASN A 44 9.67 15.70 -8.33
CA ASN A 44 10.94 15.94 -7.64
C ASN A 44 11.04 15.26 -6.27
N TRP A 45 10.06 14.45 -5.86
CA TRP A 45 10.10 13.75 -4.59
C TRP A 45 9.29 12.46 -4.60
N VAL A 46 9.70 11.55 -3.73
CA VAL A 46 9.13 10.19 -3.60
C VAL A 46 9.08 9.82 -2.13
N HIS A 47 7.93 9.32 -1.69
CA HIS A 47 7.72 8.84 -0.33
C HIS A 47 7.93 7.32 -0.28
N THR A 48 8.71 6.88 0.70
CA THR A 48 8.98 5.48 1.03
C THR A 48 9.04 5.33 2.55
N SER A 49 9.13 4.10 3.05
CA SER A 49 9.25 3.82 4.48
C SER A 49 9.99 2.48 4.68
N PRO A 50 10.66 2.26 5.82
CA PRO A 50 11.31 0.98 6.13
C PRO A 50 10.36 -0.24 6.08
N ASP A 51 9.07 -0.06 6.33
CA ASP A 51 8.06 -1.13 6.28
C ASP A 51 7.54 -1.40 4.85
N TYR A 52 8.13 -0.78 3.82
CA TYR A 52 7.70 -0.90 2.42
C TYR A 52 8.28 -2.08 1.64
N ALA A 53 8.75 -3.11 2.33
CA ALA A 53 9.31 -4.33 1.77
C ALA A 53 10.41 -4.13 0.73
N GLY A 54 11.50 -3.48 1.13
CA GLY A 54 12.64 -3.16 0.25
C GLY A 54 12.39 -2.02 -0.76
N ALA A 55 11.27 -1.29 -0.67
CA ALA A 55 11.01 -0.16 -1.57
C ALA A 55 12.04 0.98 -1.43
N GLU A 56 12.68 1.16 -0.26
CA GLU A 56 13.71 2.18 -0.09
C GLU A 56 14.91 1.94 -1.01
N ASP A 57 15.30 0.67 -1.22
CA ASP A 57 16.40 0.31 -2.12
C ASP A 57 16.05 0.54 -3.59
N ILE A 58 14.80 0.28 -3.96
CA ILE A 58 14.26 0.60 -5.31
C ILE A 58 14.33 2.11 -5.55
N VAL A 59 13.90 2.90 -4.57
CA VAL A 59 13.95 4.36 -4.63
C VAL A 59 15.39 4.86 -4.72
N ALA A 60 16.28 4.33 -3.90
CA ALA A 60 17.70 4.71 -3.89
C ALA A 60 18.36 4.39 -5.24
N GLU A 61 18.05 3.23 -5.83
CA GLU A 61 18.53 2.86 -7.17
C GLU A 61 18.00 3.81 -8.26
N ALA A 62 16.69 4.10 -8.26
CA ALA A 62 16.09 5.02 -9.22
C ALA A 62 16.72 6.44 -9.11
N ILE A 63 16.95 6.92 -7.89
CA ILE A 63 17.62 8.21 -7.65
C ILE A 63 19.06 8.20 -8.17
N ARG A 64 19.82 7.11 -7.97
CA ARG A 64 21.19 6.99 -8.51
C ARG A 64 21.23 6.97 -10.04
N ARG A 65 20.18 6.46 -10.68
CA ARG A 65 20.08 6.34 -12.15
C ARG A 65 19.61 7.63 -12.84
N THR A 66 18.95 8.53 -12.12
CA THR A 66 18.46 9.79 -12.69
C THR A 66 19.47 10.93 -12.59
N SER A 67 19.39 11.87 -13.53
CA SER A 67 20.12 13.15 -13.47
C SER A 67 19.30 14.27 -12.83
N ARG A 68 18.04 13.99 -12.46
CA ARG A 68 17.15 14.95 -11.79
C ARG A 68 17.47 15.01 -10.31
N ASP A 69 17.35 16.20 -9.73
CA ASP A 69 17.39 16.36 -8.28
C ASP A 69 16.06 15.88 -7.69
N VAL A 70 16.08 14.69 -7.08
CA VAL A 70 14.92 14.04 -6.47
C VAL A 70 15.16 13.92 -4.97
N ILE A 71 14.16 14.33 -4.19
CA ILE A 71 14.13 14.28 -2.74
C ILE A 71 13.52 12.94 -2.30
N PRO A 72 14.31 12.01 -1.73
CA PRO A 72 13.73 10.87 -1.02
C PRO A 72 13.13 11.37 0.28
N VAL A 73 11.90 10.95 0.56
CA VAL A 73 11.18 11.25 1.80
C VAL A 73 10.86 9.91 2.46
N THR A 74 11.54 9.64 3.56
CA THR A 74 11.30 8.47 4.42
C THR A 74 10.99 8.94 5.84
N ASP A 75 10.69 8.03 6.73
CA ASP A 75 10.30 8.29 8.11
C ASP A 75 10.84 7.22 9.07
N GLY A 76 10.67 7.45 10.36
CA GLY A 76 11.03 6.50 11.41
C GLY A 76 9.86 6.20 12.32
N SER A 77 9.92 5.04 12.98
CA SER A 77 8.99 4.58 14.01
C SER A 77 9.76 3.85 15.12
N GLY A 78 9.06 3.28 16.11
CA GLY A 78 9.67 2.41 17.12
C GLY A 78 10.19 3.13 18.37
N ASP A 79 11.05 2.46 19.15
CA ASP A 79 11.75 3.14 20.24
C ASP A 79 12.79 4.13 19.71
N MET A 80 13.31 4.97 20.61
CA MET A 80 14.25 6.02 20.23
C MET A 80 15.58 5.51 19.67
N GLU A 81 16.00 4.29 20.02
CA GLU A 81 17.21 3.69 19.48
C GLU A 81 16.99 3.34 18.00
N HIS A 82 15.91 2.62 17.71
CA HIS A 82 15.51 2.29 16.34
C HIS A 82 15.20 3.54 15.52
N PHE A 83 14.42 4.49 16.06
CA PHE A 83 14.06 5.73 15.39
C PHE A 83 15.30 6.55 14.99
N ALA A 84 16.29 6.66 15.88
CA ALA A 84 17.54 7.34 15.59
C ALA A 84 18.39 6.58 14.56
N ALA A 85 18.46 5.25 14.67
CA ALA A 85 19.18 4.41 13.72
C ALA A 85 18.57 4.50 12.30
N SER A 86 17.25 4.57 12.18
CA SER A 86 16.55 4.72 10.90
C SER A 86 16.89 6.04 10.20
N PHE A 87 17.10 7.14 10.94
CA PHE A 87 17.58 8.39 10.36
C PHE A 87 18.99 8.26 9.76
N GLU A 88 19.90 7.59 10.49
CA GLU A 88 21.28 7.37 10.02
C GLU A 88 21.30 6.43 8.80
N ARG A 89 20.53 5.34 8.85
CA ARG A 89 20.36 4.41 7.72
C ARG A 89 19.85 5.13 6.48
N ALA A 90 18.86 6.01 6.62
CA ALA A 90 18.35 6.81 5.51
C ALA A 90 19.42 7.75 4.92
N CYS A 91 20.24 8.37 5.77
CA CYS A 91 21.39 9.18 5.34
C CYS A 91 22.38 8.34 4.51
N GLU A 92 22.73 7.15 4.99
CA GLU A 92 23.65 6.22 4.32
C GLU A 92 23.08 5.71 2.99
N LEU A 93 21.84 5.20 3.00
CA LEU A 93 21.18 4.62 1.83
C LEU A 93 21.08 5.60 0.65
N PHE A 94 20.75 6.86 0.95
CA PHE A 94 20.64 7.91 -0.06
C PHE A 94 21.96 8.67 -0.29
N GLY A 95 23.04 8.32 0.41
CA GLY A 95 24.36 8.96 0.27
C GLY A 95 24.35 10.44 0.65
N ARG A 96 23.61 10.82 1.69
CA ARG A 96 23.40 12.21 2.11
C ARG A 96 23.80 12.40 3.58
N ASN A 97 24.57 13.46 3.87
CA ASN A 97 24.86 13.86 5.26
C ASN A 97 23.69 14.59 5.94
N SER A 98 22.71 15.04 5.15
CA SER A 98 21.51 15.74 5.59
C SER A 98 20.31 15.36 4.71
N LEU A 99 19.15 15.16 5.32
CA LEU A 99 17.89 14.89 4.60
C LEU A 99 17.08 16.17 4.42
N PRO A 100 16.56 16.47 3.21
CA PRO A 100 15.70 17.65 3.03
C PRO A 100 14.40 17.57 3.85
N LEU A 101 13.83 16.37 3.97
CA LEU A 101 12.59 16.11 4.68
C LEU A 101 12.64 14.69 5.30
N TRP A 102 12.37 14.59 6.61
CA TRP A 102 12.32 13.33 7.36
C TRP A 102 11.44 13.50 8.60
N GLY A 103 10.85 12.42 9.12
CA GLY A 103 9.73 12.55 10.05
C GLY A 103 9.35 11.29 10.83
N ILE A 104 8.17 11.38 11.46
CA ILE A 104 7.57 10.30 12.26
C ILE A 104 6.51 9.58 11.44
N SER A 105 6.62 8.26 11.36
CA SER A 105 5.63 7.39 10.71
C SER A 105 4.48 7.09 11.66
N CYS A 106 3.23 7.25 11.19
CA CYS A 106 1.99 7.01 11.91
C CYS A 106 2.07 7.49 13.36
N ILE A 107 2.23 8.80 13.54
CA ILE A 107 2.50 9.41 14.85
C ILE A 107 1.42 9.06 15.90
N ASP A 108 0.17 8.93 15.48
CA ASP A 108 -0.94 8.45 16.31
C ASP A 108 -0.71 7.02 16.82
N ASP A 109 -0.16 6.14 15.99
CA ASP A 109 0.17 4.77 16.37
C ASP A 109 1.38 4.70 17.32
N GLN A 110 2.37 5.57 17.14
CA GLN A 110 3.50 5.67 18.06
C GLN A 110 3.01 6.06 19.46
N GLU A 111 2.10 7.03 19.57
CA GLU A 111 1.50 7.41 20.85
C GLU A 111 0.60 6.30 21.41
N PHE A 112 -0.21 5.66 20.57
CA PHE A 112 -1.11 4.58 20.95
C PHE A 112 -0.37 3.39 21.58
N VAL A 113 0.80 3.01 21.04
CA VAL A 113 1.64 1.94 21.60
C VAL A 113 2.59 2.43 22.71
N GLY A 114 2.40 3.66 23.21
CA GLY A 114 3.11 4.20 24.37
C GLY A 114 4.55 4.65 24.10
N ARG A 115 4.91 4.94 22.84
CA ARG A 115 6.23 5.49 22.50
C ARG A 115 6.32 6.96 22.88
N ASN A 116 7.52 7.38 23.28
CA ASN A 116 7.77 8.77 23.65
C ASN A 116 7.94 9.65 22.39
N VAL A 117 6.85 10.29 21.98
CA VAL A 117 6.84 11.26 20.87
C VAL A 117 7.24 12.67 21.35
N TRP A 118 6.63 13.12 22.45
CA TRP A 118 6.60 14.54 22.84
C TRP A 118 7.48 14.91 24.04
N GLU A 119 7.72 13.96 24.96
CA GLU A 119 8.44 14.26 26.20
C GLU A 119 9.95 14.40 25.95
N LYS A 120 10.69 14.78 26.99
CA LYS A 120 12.15 14.90 26.92
C LYS A 120 12.78 13.58 26.46
N GLY A 121 13.70 13.66 25.51
CA GLY A 121 14.32 12.51 24.87
C GLY A 121 13.44 11.83 23.82
N GLY A 122 12.24 12.35 23.54
CA GLY A 122 11.33 11.81 22.54
C GLY A 122 11.68 12.20 21.10
N MET A 123 10.87 11.68 20.16
CA MET A 123 11.07 11.82 18.72
C MET A 123 11.12 13.29 18.28
N VAL A 124 10.26 14.15 18.84
CA VAL A 124 10.21 15.58 18.50
C VAL A 124 11.50 16.31 18.92
N GLU A 125 12.08 15.98 20.08
CA GLU A 125 13.36 16.57 20.51
C GLU A 125 14.51 16.13 19.59
N PHE A 126 14.53 14.86 19.17
CA PHE A 126 15.49 14.34 18.19
C PHE A 126 15.42 15.10 16.87
N LEU A 127 14.23 15.26 16.30
CA LEU A 127 14.00 15.94 15.02
C LEU A 127 14.44 17.41 15.07
N ASN A 128 14.09 18.11 16.14
CA ASN A 128 14.52 19.48 16.37
C ASN A 128 16.06 19.59 16.47
N ARG A 129 16.71 18.64 17.13
CA ARG A 129 18.18 18.59 17.20
C ARG A 129 18.79 18.40 15.81
N MET A 130 18.28 17.46 15.00
CA MET A 130 18.77 17.26 13.62
C MET A 130 18.55 18.48 12.73
N LYS A 131 17.42 19.18 12.89
CA LYS A 131 17.14 20.43 12.17
C LYS A 131 18.12 21.54 12.60
N SER A 132 18.34 21.71 13.91
CA SER A 132 19.25 22.72 14.44
C SER A 132 20.72 22.49 14.09
N SER A 133 21.14 21.23 13.91
CA SER A 133 22.51 20.87 13.49
C SER A 133 22.71 20.93 11.98
N GLY A 134 21.66 21.24 11.20
CA GLY A 134 21.71 21.29 9.74
C GLY A 134 21.64 19.92 9.06
N ARG A 135 21.37 18.84 9.80
CA ARG A 135 21.21 17.49 9.25
C ARG A 135 19.80 17.20 8.73
N LEU A 136 18.84 18.06 9.04
CA LEU A 136 17.45 17.96 8.57
C LEU A 136 16.94 19.31 8.07
N GLY A 137 16.37 19.36 6.86
CA GLY A 137 15.82 20.59 6.28
C GLY A 137 14.43 20.96 6.82
N ALA A 138 13.54 19.97 6.88
CA ALA A 138 12.16 20.10 7.32
C ALA A 138 11.70 18.84 8.06
N ILE A 139 10.76 19.02 8.99
CA ILE A 139 10.20 17.96 9.82
C ILE A 139 8.77 17.69 9.36
N TYR A 140 8.40 16.42 9.21
CA TYR A 140 7.01 16.03 8.99
C TYR A 140 6.59 14.86 9.86
N CYS A 141 5.30 14.54 9.83
CA CYS A 141 4.77 13.27 10.32
C CYS A 141 3.69 12.75 9.37
N THR A 142 3.45 11.45 9.39
CA THR A 142 2.27 10.82 8.78
C THR A 142 1.26 10.45 9.88
N THR A 143 -0.04 10.48 9.56
CA THR A 143 -1.08 10.13 10.53
C THR A 143 -2.36 9.62 9.87
N HIS A 144 -3.00 8.65 10.54
CA HIS A 144 -4.35 8.18 10.28
C HIS A 144 -5.32 8.57 11.41
N GLY A 145 -4.92 9.54 12.25
CA GLY A 145 -5.67 9.98 13.41
C GLY A 145 -6.95 10.76 13.05
N PRO A 146 -7.88 10.89 14.00
CA PRO A 146 -9.10 11.65 13.79
C PRO A 146 -8.82 13.15 13.62
N PRO A 147 -9.76 13.92 13.03
CA PRO A 147 -9.56 15.33 12.74
C PRO A 147 -9.09 16.19 13.93
N ASP A 148 -9.61 15.93 15.13
CA ASP A 148 -9.23 16.68 16.34
C ASP A 148 -7.77 16.43 16.76
N TYR A 149 -7.26 15.21 16.53
CA TYR A 149 -5.86 14.89 16.77
C TYR A 149 -4.96 15.62 15.76
N ILE A 150 -5.33 15.59 14.48
CA ILE A 150 -4.60 16.30 13.42
C ILE A 150 -4.61 17.82 13.66
N GLU A 151 -5.72 18.40 14.14
CA GLU A 151 -5.79 19.79 14.57
C GLU A 151 -4.75 20.10 15.66
N GLY A 152 -4.58 19.20 16.63
CA GLY A 152 -3.53 19.28 17.65
C GLY A 152 -2.13 19.32 17.04
N LEU A 153 -1.85 18.45 16.05
CA LEU A 153 -0.58 18.42 15.33
C LEU A 153 -0.30 19.74 14.61
N ILE A 154 -1.28 20.30 13.90
CA ILE A 154 -1.15 21.59 13.20
C ILE A 154 -0.85 22.71 14.21
N ARG A 155 -1.62 22.80 15.30
CA ARG A 155 -1.48 23.83 16.34
C ARG A 155 -0.17 23.72 17.12
N SER A 156 0.45 22.54 17.17
CA SER A 156 1.74 22.34 17.82
C SER A 156 2.87 23.17 17.18
N ARG A 157 2.73 23.51 15.88
CA ARG A 157 3.75 24.17 15.05
C ARG A 157 5.10 23.46 15.03
N THR A 158 5.12 22.18 15.37
CA THR A 158 6.31 21.33 15.37
C THR A 158 6.71 20.92 13.96
N PHE A 159 5.71 20.64 13.12
CA PHE A 159 5.88 20.07 11.80
C PHE A 159 5.79 21.12 10.69
N ASP A 160 6.70 21.06 9.73
CA ASP A 160 6.61 21.84 8.49
C ASP A 160 5.59 21.22 7.52
N GLY A 161 5.43 19.89 7.59
CA GLY A 161 4.49 19.12 6.81
C GLY A 161 3.71 18.10 7.64
N ILE A 162 2.44 17.88 7.34
CA ILE A 162 1.65 16.76 7.86
C ILE A 162 1.13 15.95 6.68
N MET A 163 1.45 14.66 6.65
CA MET A 163 0.88 13.73 5.69
C MET A 163 -0.36 13.07 6.28
N LEU A 164 -1.52 13.29 5.67
CA LEU A 164 -2.82 12.79 6.15
C LEU A 164 -3.60 12.16 5.01
N ALA A 165 -4.54 11.27 5.33
CA ALA A 165 -5.44 10.72 4.34
C ALA A 165 -6.52 11.74 3.97
N TYR A 166 -6.66 12.00 2.67
CA TYR A 166 -7.80 12.74 2.13
C TYR A 166 -8.09 12.33 0.69
N ASN A 167 -9.37 12.13 0.39
CA ASN A 167 -9.87 11.91 -0.95
C ASN A 167 -11.37 12.26 -0.98
N PRO A 168 -11.96 12.54 -2.16
CA PRO A 168 -13.38 12.89 -2.24
C PRO A 168 -14.32 11.75 -1.83
N LEU A 169 -13.90 10.48 -1.89
CA LEU A 169 -14.73 9.33 -1.48
C LEU A 169 -14.97 9.30 0.04
N GLY A 170 -14.10 9.90 0.84
CA GLY A 170 -14.25 9.98 2.29
C GLY A 170 -13.84 8.71 3.05
N PHE A 171 -13.22 7.76 2.36
CA PHE A 171 -12.60 6.57 2.94
C PHE A 171 -11.61 5.96 1.95
N HIS A 172 -10.85 4.96 2.37
CA HIS A 172 -9.99 4.15 1.49
C HIS A 172 -10.11 2.66 1.84
N VAL A 173 -9.58 1.78 0.99
CA VAL A 173 -9.67 0.32 1.15
C VAL A 173 -9.25 -0.16 2.55
N LEU A 174 -8.24 0.47 3.15
CA LEU A 174 -7.76 0.12 4.50
C LEU A 174 -8.58 0.70 5.67
N SER A 175 -9.49 1.65 5.44
CA SER A 175 -10.23 2.30 6.54
C SER A 175 -10.99 1.24 7.33
N SER A 176 -10.89 1.28 8.65
CA SER A 176 -11.47 0.27 9.53
C SER A 176 -12.02 0.88 10.81
N ASN A 177 -12.99 0.21 11.42
CA ASN A 177 -13.48 0.54 12.75
C ASN A 177 -12.71 -0.27 13.81
N ALA A 178 -11.63 0.31 14.32
CA ALA A 178 -10.82 -0.27 15.39
C ALA A 178 -11.17 0.27 16.79
N THR A 179 -12.41 0.72 17.01
CA THR A 179 -12.87 1.24 18.32
C THR A 179 -12.78 0.22 19.45
N ALA A 180 -12.97 -1.07 19.16
CA ALA A 180 -12.76 -2.15 20.12
C ALA A 180 -11.30 -2.25 20.61
N GLU A 181 -10.35 -1.75 19.82
CA GLU A 181 -8.93 -1.68 20.16
C GLU A 181 -8.55 -0.34 20.82
N GLY A 182 -9.51 0.58 21.00
CA GLY A 182 -9.30 1.90 21.59
C GLY A 182 -8.92 3.00 20.59
N LYS A 183 -8.92 2.71 19.29
CA LYS A 183 -8.68 3.71 18.25
C LYS A 183 -9.95 4.48 17.88
N VAL A 184 -9.80 5.74 17.49
CA VAL A 184 -10.89 6.56 16.95
C VAL A 184 -10.90 6.43 15.43
N TYR A 185 -12.09 6.35 14.83
CA TYR A 185 -12.23 6.30 13.37
C TYR A 185 -11.69 7.58 12.71
N GLU A 186 -10.86 7.42 11.69
CA GLU A 186 -10.11 8.49 11.00
C GLU A 186 -10.98 9.62 10.41
N ASN A 187 -12.26 9.34 10.11
CA ASN A 187 -13.25 10.32 9.59
C ASN A 187 -12.69 11.32 8.56
N ILE A 188 -12.20 10.77 7.44
CA ILE A 188 -11.57 11.52 6.33
C ILE A 188 -12.40 12.73 5.82
N PRO A 189 -13.75 12.68 5.70
CA PRO A 189 -14.52 13.80 5.18
C PRO A 189 -14.30 15.12 5.93
N GLU A 190 -14.06 15.06 7.25
CA GLU A 190 -13.86 16.27 8.07
C GLU A 190 -12.50 16.95 7.83
N ASN A 191 -11.52 16.23 7.27
CA ASN A 191 -10.18 16.77 7.02
C ASN A 191 -10.21 17.95 6.02
N GLY A 192 -11.01 17.83 4.94
CA GLY A 192 -10.94 18.74 3.79
C GLY A 192 -11.51 20.15 3.99
N GLY A 193 -12.14 20.44 5.13
CA GLY A 193 -12.77 21.74 5.41
C GLY A 193 -12.05 22.52 6.50
N ARG A 194 -12.10 22.01 7.73
CA ARG A 194 -11.55 22.69 8.92
C ARG A 194 -10.03 22.63 8.95
N LEU A 195 -9.43 21.46 8.72
CA LEU A 195 -7.99 21.27 8.85
C LEU A 195 -7.21 21.96 7.73
N PHE A 196 -7.75 21.97 6.51
CA PHE A 196 -7.11 22.65 5.38
C PHE A 196 -6.99 24.15 5.63
N ARG A 197 -8.08 24.78 6.12
CA ARG A 197 -8.06 26.18 6.52
C ARG A 197 -7.07 26.43 7.66
N LEU A 198 -7.13 25.61 8.71
CA LEU A 198 -6.24 25.75 9.87
C LEU A 198 -4.76 25.62 9.47
N ALA A 199 -4.43 24.70 8.57
CA ALA A 199 -3.08 24.52 8.05
C ALA A 199 -2.59 25.75 7.26
N GLU A 200 -3.47 26.42 6.50
CA GLU A 200 -3.13 27.69 5.85
C GLU A 200 -2.83 28.79 6.89
N GLU A 201 -3.70 28.94 7.89
CA GLU A 201 -3.56 29.94 8.97
C GLU A 201 -2.29 29.72 9.79
N GLU A 202 -1.94 28.45 10.04
CA GLU A 202 -0.77 28.06 10.81
C GLU A 202 0.49 27.86 9.94
N GLY A 203 0.39 27.99 8.62
CA GLY A 203 1.54 27.81 7.71
C GLY A 203 2.15 26.41 7.75
N VAL A 204 1.33 25.38 7.93
CA VAL A 204 1.72 23.96 7.87
C VAL A 204 1.36 23.41 6.50
N GLY A 205 2.31 22.75 5.83
CA GLY A 205 2.04 22.11 4.55
C GLY A 205 1.32 20.77 4.73
N LEU A 206 0.37 20.46 3.86
CA LEU A 206 -0.35 19.19 3.83
C LEU A 206 0.14 18.35 2.65
N LEU A 207 0.51 17.11 2.95
CA LEU A 207 0.83 16.07 1.98
C LEU A 207 -0.32 15.06 1.98
N VAL A 208 -1.03 14.91 0.87
CA VAL A 208 -2.24 14.09 0.87
C VAL A 208 -1.93 12.67 0.39
N MET A 209 -1.96 11.72 1.31
CA MET A 209 -1.89 10.28 1.03
C MET A 209 -3.29 9.69 0.84
N LYS A 210 -3.36 8.44 0.37
CA LYS A 210 -4.61 7.73 0.06
C LYS A 210 -5.56 8.54 -0.86
N ALA A 211 -4.97 9.38 -1.72
CA ALA A 211 -5.67 10.30 -2.62
C ALA A 211 -6.62 9.59 -3.61
N LEU A 212 -6.27 8.37 -4.01
CA LEU A 212 -7.06 7.51 -4.90
C LEU A 212 -7.84 6.42 -4.14
N ALA A 213 -8.03 6.59 -2.83
CA ALA A 213 -8.80 5.70 -1.96
C ALA A 213 -8.36 4.21 -1.98
N GLY A 214 -7.06 3.95 -2.18
CA GLY A 214 -6.53 2.59 -2.34
C GLY A 214 -6.94 1.95 -3.67
N GLY A 215 -7.21 2.74 -4.72
CA GLY A 215 -7.65 2.24 -6.02
C GLY A 215 -9.18 2.20 -6.19
N LEU A 216 -9.96 2.69 -5.23
CA LEU A 216 -11.42 2.83 -5.40
C LEU A 216 -11.79 4.06 -6.27
N LEU A 217 -10.92 5.06 -6.35
CA LEU A 217 -11.10 6.26 -7.18
C LEU A 217 -10.23 6.21 -8.44
N GLY A 218 -10.67 5.39 -9.39
CA GLY A 218 -9.98 5.12 -10.65
C GLY A 218 -9.40 3.71 -10.69
N ARG A 219 -8.98 3.28 -11.89
CA ARG A 219 -8.49 1.93 -12.12
C ARG A 219 -6.97 1.88 -12.07
N SER A 220 -6.41 0.98 -11.27
CA SER A 220 -4.98 0.68 -11.35
C SER A 220 -4.70 -0.12 -12.61
N ARG A 221 -3.60 0.24 -13.28
CA ARG A 221 -3.09 -0.46 -14.47
C ARG A 221 -2.09 -1.53 -14.09
N ALA A 222 -1.25 -1.24 -13.11
CA ALA A 222 -0.23 -2.17 -12.63
C ALA A 222 -0.84 -3.32 -11.81
N ILE A 223 -1.87 -3.03 -11.02
CA ILE A 223 -2.51 -3.97 -10.10
C ILE A 223 -4.02 -3.89 -10.34
N PRO A 224 -4.50 -4.42 -11.48
CA PRO A 224 -5.90 -4.31 -11.84
C PRO A 224 -6.79 -4.98 -10.79
N PRO A 225 -8.01 -4.47 -10.58
CA PRO A 225 -8.99 -5.13 -9.74
C PRO A 225 -9.37 -6.49 -10.32
N VAL A 226 -9.70 -7.43 -9.44
CA VAL A 226 -10.17 -8.77 -9.85
C VAL A 226 -11.61 -8.70 -10.34
N ASP A 227 -12.42 -7.80 -9.78
CA ASP A 227 -13.80 -7.55 -10.19
C ASP A 227 -14.21 -6.08 -10.01
N VAL A 228 -15.38 -5.71 -10.54
CA VAL A 228 -15.97 -4.38 -10.48
C VAL A 228 -16.74 -4.21 -9.17
N LEU A 229 -16.06 -3.60 -8.18
CA LEU A 229 -16.71 -3.18 -6.93
C LEU A 229 -17.80 -2.12 -7.15
N THR A 230 -17.61 -1.22 -8.11
CA THR A 230 -18.57 -0.17 -8.50
C THR A 230 -18.28 0.24 -9.94
N PRO A 231 -19.28 0.28 -10.83
CA PRO A 231 -19.08 0.66 -12.23
C PRO A 231 -18.68 2.15 -12.37
N GLU A 232 -19.11 3.01 -11.46
CA GLU A 232 -18.79 4.44 -11.46
C GLU A 232 -17.28 4.72 -11.44
N ARG A 233 -16.50 3.80 -10.87
CA ARG A 233 -15.04 3.88 -10.80
C ARG A 233 -14.37 3.95 -12.16
N GLU A 234 -14.86 3.21 -13.16
CA GLU A 234 -14.16 3.03 -14.45
C GLU A 234 -14.04 4.35 -15.23
N GLU A 235 -14.90 5.33 -14.93
CA GLU A 235 -14.88 6.66 -15.55
C GLU A 235 -14.06 7.68 -14.76
N VAL A 236 -13.59 7.33 -13.56
CA VAL A 236 -12.81 8.24 -12.71
C VAL A 236 -11.35 8.21 -13.12
N ARG A 237 -10.88 9.32 -13.69
CA ARG A 237 -9.46 9.51 -14.02
C ARG A 237 -8.68 9.92 -12.77
N ALA A 238 -7.57 9.24 -12.49
CA ALA A 238 -6.69 9.56 -11.37
C ALA A 238 -6.22 11.02 -11.46
N GLU A 239 -5.88 11.48 -12.66
CA GLU A 239 -5.48 12.87 -12.91
C GLU A 239 -6.51 13.89 -12.38
N HIS A 240 -7.80 13.64 -12.61
CA HIS A 240 -8.86 14.56 -12.18
C HIS A 240 -9.05 14.53 -10.66
N VAL A 241 -8.98 13.36 -10.03
CA VAL A 241 -9.08 13.25 -8.56
C VAL A 241 -7.93 13.98 -7.88
N LEU A 242 -6.71 13.79 -8.37
CA LEU A 242 -5.51 14.45 -7.85
C LEU A 242 -5.58 15.97 -8.00
N ARG A 243 -6.01 16.47 -9.18
CA ARG A 243 -6.23 17.91 -9.41
C ARG A 243 -7.34 18.48 -8.53
N TYR A 244 -8.43 17.73 -8.34
CA TYR A 244 -9.53 18.10 -7.44
C TYR A 244 -9.00 18.35 -6.03
N ILE A 245 -8.19 17.43 -5.49
CA ILE A 245 -7.57 17.57 -4.16
C ILE A 245 -6.61 18.77 -4.11
N LEU A 246 -5.72 18.90 -5.10
CA LEU A 246 -4.75 20.00 -5.17
C LEU A 246 -5.38 21.39 -5.26
N GLY A 247 -6.61 21.48 -5.77
CA GLY A 247 -7.40 22.71 -5.89
C GLY A 247 -8.21 23.06 -4.63
N ARG A 248 -8.28 22.19 -3.62
CA ARG A 248 -9.09 22.42 -2.41
C ARG A 248 -8.56 23.52 -1.51
N SER A 249 -7.23 23.64 -1.41
CA SER A 249 -6.56 24.57 -0.50
C SER A 249 -5.11 24.77 -0.93
N ARG A 250 -4.56 25.95 -0.62
CA ARG A 250 -3.13 26.25 -0.80
C ARG A 250 -2.25 25.51 0.21
N ALA A 251 -2.78 25.11 1.36
CA ALA A 251 -2.07 24.26 2.30
C ALA A 251 -1.80 22.86 1.75
N VAL A 252 -2.57 22.37 0.77
CA VAL A 252 -2.24 21.12 0.06
C VAL A 252 -1.02 21.37 -0.82
N VAL A 253 0.17 21.03 -0.32
CA VAL A 253 1.44 21.23 -1.01
C VAL A 253 1.63 20.16 -2.08
N SER A 254 1.23 18.92 -1.79
CA SER A 254 1.38 17.81 -2.72
C SER A 254 0.37 16.70 -2.46
N VAL A 255 0.03 15.95 -3.50
CA VAL A 255 -0.69 14.67 -3.41
C VAL A 255 0.30 13.52 -3.67
N VAL A 256 0.10 12.39 -2.99
CA VAL A 256 1.04 11.26 -2.97
C VAL A 256 0.33 9.97 -3.40
N PRO A 257 -0.04 9.82 -4.68
CA PRO A 257 -0.61 8.57 -5.18
C PRO A 257 0.41 7.44 -5.19
N GLY A 258 -0.04 6.22 -4.88
CA GLY A 258 0.69 5.00 -5.22
C GLY A 258 0.86 4.90 -6.73
N THR A 259 2.08 4.61 -7.20
CA THR A 259 2.41 4.65 -8.64
C THR A 259 3.26 3.42 -9.00
N CYS A 260 2.77 2.54 -9.86
CA CYS A 260 3.41 1.24 -10.12
C CYS A 260 3.54 0.85 -11.60
N SER A 261 3.16 1.74 -12.52
CA SER A 261 3.34 1.57 -13.97
C SER A 261 3.72 2.89 -14.63
N LEU A 262 4.28 2.82 -15.84
CA LEU A 262 4.66 3.99 -16.62
C LEU A 262 3.44 4.88 -16.90
N GLU A 263 2.30 4.29 -17.23
CA GLU A 263 1.05 5.01 -17.53
C GLU A 263 0.48 5.70 -16.28
N GLU A 264 0.54 5.04 -15.11
CA GLU A 264 0.18 5.67 -13.84
C GLU A 264 1.15 6.83 -13.51
N ALA A 265 2.45 6.66 -13.73
CA ALA A 265 3.43 7.73 -13.52
C ALA A 265 3.14 8.95 -14.41
N GLU A 266 2.81 8.72 -15.67
CA GLU A 266 2.43 9.76 -16.62
C GLU A 266 1.13 10.46 -16.21
N GLU A 267 0.09 9.69 -15.87
CA GLU A 267 -1.20 10.25 -15.46
C GLU A 267 -1.10 11.04 -14.15
N ASN A 268 -0.40 10.50 -13.16
CA ASN A 268 -0.17 11.17 -11.89
C ASN A 268 0.64 12.45 -12.09
N ALA A 269 1.74 12.41 -12.86
CA ALA A 269 2.55 13.60 -13.12
C ALA A 269 1.80 14.71 -13.87
N ARG A 270 0.87 14.36 -14.77
CA ARG A 270 0.00 15.35 -15.45
C ARG A 270 -0.87 16.15 -14.48
N ALA A 271 -1.26 15.57 -13.34
CA ALA A 271 -2.07 16.28 -12.34
C ALA A 271 -1.37 17.50 -11.74
N GLY A 272 -0.04 17.47 -11.68
CA GLY A 272 0.78 18.58 -11.16
C GLY A 272 1.25 19.58 -12.22
N THR A 273 0.81 19.44 -13.47
CA THR A 273 1.16 20.36 -14.58
C THR A 273 0.13 21.47 -14.71
N GLU A 274 0.60 22.71 -14.84
CA GLU A 274 -0.27 23.89 -14.90
C GLU A 274 -1.12 23.94 -16.19
N PRO A 275 -2.36 24.48 -16.11
CA PRO A 275 -3.07 24.90 -14.90
C PRO A 275 -3.45 23.68 -14.03
N VAL A 276 -3.38 23.79 -12.70
CA VAL A 276 -3.70 22.67 -11.78
C VAL A 276 -5.20 22.59 -11.51
N GLU A 277 -5.84 23.76 -11.46
CA GLU A 277 -7.25 23.94 -11.15
C GLU A 277 -8.14 23.27 -12.21
N LEU A 278 -9.18 22.57 -11.75
CA LEU A 278 -10.18 21.96 -12.62
C LEU A 278 -11.33 22.93 -12.92
N PRO A 279 -12.00 22.77 -14.09
CA PRO A 279 -13.30 23.37 -14.31
C PRO A 279 -14.32 22.93 -13.25
N ALA A 280 -15.20 23.85 -12.84
CA ALA A 280 -16.24 23.55 -11.85
C ALA A 280 -17.14 22.39 -12.25
N SER A 281 -17.43 22.22 -13.56
CA SER A 281 -18.19 21.07 -14.07
C SER A 281 -17.49 19.74 -13.80
N THR A 282 -16.17 19.68 -13.96
CA THR A 282 -15.40 18.47 -13.67
C THR A 282 -15.38 18.16 -12.17
N CYS A 283 -15.33 19.17 -11.31
CA CYS A 283 -15.48 18.97 -9.87
C CYS A 283 -16.85 18.39 -9.51
N LEU A 284 -17.93 18.95 -10.06
CA LEU A 284 -19.30 18.45 -9.85
C LEU A 284 -19.46 17.01 -10.36
N GLU A 285 -18.88 16.68 -11.52
CA GLU A 285 -18.90 15.31 -12.04
C GLU A 285 -18.20 14.29 -11.10
N ILE A 286 -17.12 14.69 -10.44
CA ILE A 286 -16.45 13.85 -9.42
C ILE A 286 -17.35 13.67 -8.21
N GLU A 287 -17.94 14.75 -7.70
CA GLU A 287 -18.84 14.74 -6.54
C GLU A 287 -20.07 13.86 -6.78
N GLU A 288 -20.71 13.98 -7.95
CA GLU A 288 -21.86 13.17 -8.34
C GLU A 288 -21.51 11.68 -8.50
N ARG A 289 -20.33 11.36 -9.05
CA ARG A 289 -19.83 9.98 -9.14
C ARG A 289 -19.60 9.39 -7.75
N VAL A 290 -18.91 10.13 -6.88
CA VAL A 290 -18.68 9.72 -5.49
C VAL A 290 -20.00 9.48 -4.75
N ALA A 291 -20.99 10.36 -4.91
CA ALA A 291 -22.31 10.19 -4.29
C ALA A 291 -23.04 8.91 -4.76
N ARG A 292 -22.81 8.47 -6.01
CA ARG A 292 -23.30 7.17 -6.49
C ARG A 292 -22.51 6.00 -5.93
N MET A 293 -21.18 6.11 -5.83
CA MET A 293 -20.32 5.08 -5.23
C MET A 293 -20.69 4.80 -3.76
N HIS A 294 -21.15 5.80 -3.00
CA HIS A 294 -21.60 5.62 -1.61
C HIS A 294 -22.81 4.68 -1.47
N LYS A 295 -23.55 4.44 -2.55
CA LYS A 295 -24.70 3.52 -2.57
C LYS A 295 -24.30 2.05 -2.71
N THR A 296 -23.05 1.78 -3.09
CA THR A 296 -22.53 0.42 -3.35
C THR A 296 -21.27 0.10 -2.55
N LEU A 297 -20.61 1.11 -1.97
CA LEU A 297 -19.40 0.94 -1.19
C LEU A 297 -19.62 1.26 0.29
N CYS A 298 -19.31 0.29 1.15
CA CYS A 298 -19.25 0.47 2.59
C CYS A 298 -18.03 1.33 2.99
N SER A 299 -18.22 2.31 3.87
CA SER A 299 -17.13 3.11 4.46
C SER A 299 -16.37 2.39 5.58
N ARG A 300 -16.92 1.27 6.06
CA ARG A 300 -16.38 0.44 7.15
C ARG A 300 -16.34 1.17 8.51
N CYS A 301 -17.28 2.10 8.75
CA CYS A 301 -17.44 2.77 10.04
C CYS A 301 -17.96 1.84 11.15
N GLY A 302 -18.63 0.73 10.79
CA GLY A 302 -19.15 -0.26 11.74
C GLY A 302 -20.38 0.16 12.55
N GLU A 303 -20.93 1.36 12.33
CA GLU A 303 -22.10 1.86 13.08
C GLU A 303 -23.35 0.97 12.96
N CYS A 304 -23.47 0.22 11.87
CA CYS A 304 -24.58 -0.70 11.64
C CYS A 304 -24.46 -2.04 12.40
N GLU A 305 -23.24 -2.45 12.80
CA GLU A 305 -22.99 -3.78 13.37
C GLU A 305 -23.74 -4.04 14.67
N PRO A 306 -23.83 -3.10 15.64
CA PRO A 306 -24.58 -3.33 16.87
C PRO A 306 -26.08 -3.58 16.65
N SER A 307 -26.63 -3.15 15.52
CA SER A 307 -28.05 -3.33 15.16
C SER A 307 -28.33 -4.57 14.29
N CYS A 308 -27.29 -5.30 13.88
CA CYS A 308 -27.45 -6.50 13.08
C CYS A 308 -28.01 -7.65 13.91
N SER A 309 -29.24 -8.08 13.65
CA SER A 309 -29.88 -9.24 14.33
C SER A 309 -29.10 -10.56 14.17
N GLN A 310 -28.25 -10.66 13.15
CA GLN A 310 -27.39 -11.81 12.89
C GLN A 310 -25.99 -11.67 13.50
N GLY A 311 -25.66 -10.53 14.13
CA GLY A 311 -24.34 -10.29 14.74
C GLY A 311 -23.18 -10.32 13.76
N LEU A 312 -23.41 -9.96 12.49
CA LEU A 312 -22.38 -10.03 11.45
C LEU A 312 -21.33 -8.91 11.63
N PRO A 313 -20.03 -9.22 11.46
CA PRO A 313 -18.97 -8.22 11.38
C PRO A 313 -18.96 -7.56 9.99
N ILE A 314 -20.01 -6.78 9.69
CA ILE A 314 -20.29 -6.22 8.37
C ILE A 314 -19.12 -5.38 7.83
N SER A 315 -18.58 -4.47 8.65
CA SER A 315 -17.49 -3.57 8.26
C SER A 315 -16.21 -4.33 7.93
N TRP A 316 -15.88 -5.36 8.71
CA TRP A 316 -14.69 -6.17 8.49
C TRP A 316 -14.82 -7.11 7.29
N GLN A 317 -16.00 -7.68 7.04
CA GLN A 317 -16.25 -8.46 5.82
C GLN A 317 -16.09 -7.61 4.55
N PHE A 318 -16.67 -6.40 4.52
CA PHE A 318 -16.45 -5.48 3.39
C PHE A 318 -14.99 -5.05 3.26
N ARG A 319 -14.29 -4.81 4.37
CA ARG A 319 -12.86 -4.45 4.34
C ARG A 319 -12.04 -5.51 3.65
N ASP A 320 -12.07 -6.75 4.15
CA ASP A 320 -11.25 -7.82 3.60
C ASP A 320 -11.64 -8.14 2.15
N ALA A 321 -12.93 -8.16 1.84
CA ALA A 321 -13.38 -8.37 0.46
C ALA A 321 -12.87 -7.29 -0.49
N TYR A 322 -12.90 -6.01 -0.10
CA TYR A 322 -12.39 -4.94 -0.97
C TYR A 322 -10.88 -5.03 -1.15
N MET A 323 -10.13 -5.50 -0.14
CA MET A 323 -8.69 -5.72 -0.27
C MET A 323 -8.38 -6.83 -1.28
N TRP A 324 -9.16 -7.92 -1.32
CA TRP A 324 -8.92 -9.02 -2.25
C TRP A 324 -9.48 -8.78 -3.66
N LEU A 325 -10.60 -8.05 -3.77
CA LEU A 325 -11.17 -7.64 -5.06
C LEU A 325 -10.40 -6.48 -5.69
N ASN A 326 -9.67 -5.71 -4.89
CA ASN A 326 -8.80 -4.64 -5.33
C ASN A 326 -7.42 -4.78 -4.65
N PRO A 327 -6.54 -5.65 -5.18
CA PRO A 327 -5.36 -6.18 -4.49
C PRO A 327 -4.18 -5.21 -4.38
N GLY A 328 -4.42 -3.91 -4.49
CA GLY A 328 -3.39 -2.88 -4.33
C GLY A 328 -2.89 -2.74 -2.89
N ASP A 329 -3.64 -3.19 -1.89
CA ASP A 329 -3.26 -3.12 -0.48
C ASP A 329 -3.43 -4.48 0.24
N CYS A 330 -3.52 -5.60 -0.48
CA CYS A 330 -3.78 -6.92 0.14
C CYS A 330 -2.65 -7.42 1.07
N PHE A 331 -1.43 -6.86 0.97
CA PHE A 331 -0.34 -7.14 1.91
C PHE A 331 -0.63 -6.63 3.34
N GLU A 332 -1.60 -5.72 3.51
CA GLU A 332 -2.10 -5.24 4.81
C GLU A 332 -3.19 -6.15 5.39
N ALA A 333 -3.50 -7.27 4.73
CA ALA A 333 -4.53 -8.20 5.18
C ALA A 333 -4.08 -8.84 6.49
N VAL A 334 -4.97 -8.84 7.48
CA VAL A 334 -4.69 -9.43 8.79
C VAL A 334 -5.34 -10.82 8.81
N PRO A 335 -4.58 -11.90 9.05
CA PRO A 335 -5.12 -13.27 8.95
C PRO A 335 -6.38 -13.53 9.78
N ARG A 336 -6.43 -13.02 11.01
CA ARG A 336 -7.62 -13.13 11.90
C ARG A 336 -8.85 -12.34 11.41
N LEU A 337 -8.71 -11.56 10.34
CA LEU A 337 -9.75 -10.74 9.74
C LEU A 337 -10.03 -11.16 8.28
N HIS A 338 -9.46 -12.28 7.80
CA HIS A 338 -9.78 -12.82 6.49
C HIS A 338 -11.28 -13.16 6.39
N TYR A 339 -11.87 -12.94 5.22
CA TYR A 339 -13.30 -12.98 4.99
C TYR A 339 -13.93 -14.30 5.48
N PHE A 340 -13.40 -15.45 5.04
CA PHE A 340 -13.91 -16.77 5.43
C PHE A 340 -13.45 -17.24 6.81
N HIS A 341 -12.62 -16.47 7.50
CA HIS A 341 -12.42 -16.63 8.94
C HIS A 341 -13.51 -15.90 9.73
N LEU A 342 -13.86 -14.68 9.32
CA LEU A 342 -14.95 -13.89 9.91
C LEU A 342 -16.33 -14.49 9.63
N HIS A 343 -16.52 -15.06 8.44
CA HIS A 343 -17.75 -15.71 8.01
C HIS A 343 -17.44 -17.07 7.34
N PRO A 344 -17.28 -18.16 8.13
CA PRO A 344 -16.91 -19.47 7.62
C PRO A 344 -18.00 -20.17 6.78
N ALA A 345 -19.24 -19.68 6.81
CA ALA A 345 -20.33 -20.29 6.08
C ALA A 345 -20.32 -19.86 4.61
N ILE A 346 -20.56 -20.81 3.70
CA ILE A 346 -20.72 -20.54 2.26
C ILE A 346 -22.05 -19.85 1.90
N THR A 347 -22.97 -19.73 2.87
CA THR A 347 -24.22 -18.99 2.70
C THR A 347 -24.19 -17.77 3.61
N LEU A 348 -24.43 -16.60 3.04
CA LEU A 348 -24.53 -15.37 3.81
C LEU A 348 -25.79 -15.38 4.68
N ALA A 349 -25.64 -15.08 5.98
CA ALA A 349 -26.76 -15.06 6.93
C ALA A 349 -27.86 -14.04 6.55
N CYS A 350 -27.53 -13.02 5.75
CA CYS A 350 -28.51 -12.07 5.21
C CYS A 350 -29.63 -12.75 4.40
N HIS A 351 -29.38 -13.89 3.73
CA HIS A 351 -30.39 -14.60 2.93
C HIS A 351 -31.61 -15.06 3.73
N SER A 352 -31.40 -15.50 4.97
CA SER A 352 -32.44 -16.02 5.86
C SER A 352 -32.82 -15.04 6.96
N CYS A 353 -32.24 -13.84 6.95
CA CYS A 353 -32.51 -12.81 7.95
C CYS A 353 -33.93 -12.24 7.77
N THR A 354 -34.82 -12.56 8.70
CA THR A 354 -36.20 -12.06 8.74
C THR A 354 -36.34 -10.72 9.48
N ASP A 355 -35.27 -10.27 10.13
CA ASP A 355 -35.23 -9.05 10.96
C ASP A 355 -34.06 -8.15 10.54
N GLN A 356 -34.23 -7.41 9.45
CA GLN A 356 -33.22 -6.55 8.84
C GLN A 356 -33.18 -5.15 9.48
N ASN A 357 -32.86 -5.09 10.77
CA ASN A 357 -32.76 -3.84 11.52
C ASN A 357 -31.42 -3.08 11.32
N CYS A 358 -30.47 -3.66 10.60
CA CYS A 358 -29.23 -2.97 10.26
C CYS A 358 -29.51 -1.86 9.25
N THR A 359 -29.15 -0.63 9.61
CA THR A 359 -29.32 0.55 8.73
C THR A 359 -27.99 1.24 8.51
N CYS A 360 -27.73 1.65 7.27
CA CYS A 360 -26.57 2.46 6.93
C CYS A 360 -26.96 3.93 6.87
N HIS A 361 -26.33 4.78 7.67
CA HIS A 361 -26.56 6.22 7.65
C HIS A 361 -26.14 6.89 6.32
N GLN A 362 -25.28 6.22 5.52
CA GLN A 362 -24.88 6.66 4.17
C GLN A 362 -25.79 6.13 3.05
N GLY A 363 -26.83 5.35 3.38
CA GLY A 363 -27.80 4.85 2.42
C GLY A 363 -27.40 3.59 1.63
N LEU A 364 -26.35 2.88 2.08
CA LEU A 364 -26.01 1.56 1.57
C LEU A 364 -27.11 0.54 1.93
N ASP A 365 -27.59 -0.21 0.95
CA ASP A 365 -28.40 -1.41 1.20
C ASP A 365 -27.48 -2.55 1.65
N ILE A 366 -27.33 -2.70 2.96
CA ILE A 366 -26.35 -3.63 3.56
C ILE A 366 -26.60 -5.08 3.11
N PRO A 367 -27.82 -5.66 3.25
CA PRO A 367 -28.07 -7.03 2.82
C PRO A 367 -27.78 -7.25 1.33
N LEU A 368 -28.20 -6.32 0.46
CA LEU A 368 -27.98 -6.43 -0.98
C LEU A 368 -26.50 -6.41 -1.34
N GLU A 369 -25.76 -5.41 -0.87
CA GLU A 369 -24.36 -5.23 -1.23
C GLU A 369 -23.44 -6.27 -0.57
N LEU A 370 -23.77 -6.70 0.67
CA LEU A 370 -23.00 -7.77 1.31
C LEU A 370 -23.24 -9.10 0.60
N ASN A 371 -24.46 -9.36 0.08
CA ASN A 371 -24.70 -10.53 -0.75
C ASN A 371 -23.86 -10.52 -2.03
N ARG A 372 -23.89 -9.41 -2.76
CA ARG A 372 -23.10 -9.25 -3.99
C ARG A 372 -21.62 -9.49 -3.74
N VAL A 373 -21.07 -8.87 -2.70
CA VAL A 373 -19.65 -9.04 -2.33
C VAL A 373 -19.37 -10.48 -1.90
N HIS A 374 -20.27 -11.14 -1.19
CA HIS A 374 -20.09 -12.54 -0.80
C HIS A 374 -20.01 -13.48 -2.01
N GLU A 375 -20.83 -13.27 -3.04
CA GLU A 375 -20.77 -14.04 -4.29
C GLU A 375 -19.42 -13.88 -4.99
N LEU A 376 -18.88 -12.65 -5.05
CA LEU A 376 -17.54 -12.39 -5.59
C LEU A 376 -16.45 -13.11 -4.78
N MET A 377 -16.56 -13.09 -3.45
CA MET A 377 -15.61 -13.77 -2.57
C MET A 377 -15.67 -15.30 -2.70
N LEU A 378 -16.85 -15.88 -2.93
CA LEU A 378 -16.99 -17.30 -3.24
C LEU A 378 -16.29 -17.65 -4.56
N GLY A 379 -16.39 -16.80 -5.58
CA GLY A 379 -15.64 -16.98 -6.83
C GLY A 379 -14.12 -17.00 -6.60
N LEU A 380 -13.59 -16.06 -5.81
CA LEU A 380 -12.17 -16.05 -5.45
C LEU A 380 -11.75 -17.30 -4.64
N LEU A 381 -12.62 -17.80 -3.75
CA LEU A 381 -12.38 -19.02 -2.98
C LEU A 381 -12.30 -20.24 -3.90
N ASP A 382 -13.27 -20.40 -4.81
CA ASP A 382 -13.35 -21.53 -5.75
C ASP A 382 -12.14 -21.56 -6.71
N GLU A 383 -11.63 -20.39 -7.08
CA GLU A 383 -10.44 -20.23 -7.91
C GLU A 383 -9.11 -20.37 -7.14
N GLY A 384 -9.16 -20.53 -5.81
CA GLY A 384 -7.96 -20.61 -4.97
C GLY A 384 -7.16 -19.31 -4.90
N LYS A 385 -7.81 -18.16 -5.11
CA LYS A 385 -7.18 -16.82 -5.16
C LYS A 385 -7.20 -16.08 -3.82
N LEU A 386 -7.63 -16.75 -2.75
CA LEU A 386 -7.63 -16.20 -1.40
C LEU A 386 -6.48 -16.79 -0.56
N PRO A 387 -5.98 -16.04 0.43
CA PRO A 387 -4.92 -16.52 1.30
C PRO A 387 -5.42 -17.66 2.17
N LEU A 388 -4.49 -18.41 2.75
CA LEU A 388 -4.83 -19.40 3.77
C LEU A 388 -5.53 -18.74 4.96
N THR A 389 -6.50 -19.45 5.54
CA THR A 389 -7.08 -19.07 6.84
C THR A 389 -6.06 -19.32 7.95
N PRO A 390 -6.17 -18.64 9.11
CA PRO A 390 -5.31 -18.91 10.27
C PRO A 390 -5.29 -20.38 10.71
N ALA A 391 -6.33 -21.15 10.39
CA ALA A 391 -6.37 -22.58 10.67
C ALA A 391 -5.51 -23.39 9.70
N GLN A 392 -5.54 -23.04 8.41
CA GLN A 392 -4.74 -23.68 7.37
C GLN A 392 -3.26 -23.30 7.49
N GLU A 393 -2.95 -22.06 7.88
CA GLU A 393 -1.56 -21.60 8.05
C GLU A 393 -0.77 -22.42 9.09
N ARG A 394 -1.42 -22.87 10.18
CA ARG A 394 -0.74 -23.60 11.28
C ARG A 394 0.01 -24.85 10.82
N ASP A 395 -0.52 -25.53 9.82
CA ASP A 395 0.00 -26.81 9.34
C ASP A 395 0.75 -26.66 7.99
N ALA A 396 0.95 -25.43 7.52
CA ALA A 396 1.48 -25.13 6.19
C ALA A 396 2.98 -24.78 6.15
N CYS A 397 3.78 -25.06 7.21
CA CYS A 397 5.25 -24.96 7.06
C CYS A 397 5.75 -26.09 6.17
N VAL A 398 6.69 -25.75 5.29
CA VAL A 398 7.41 -26.67 4.43
C VAL A 398 8.92 -26.49 4.66
N GLY A 399 9.66 -27.59 4.58
CA GLY A 399 11.10 -27.62 4.81
C GLY A 399 11.53 -27.63 6.28
N ASP A 400 12.80 -27.94 6.52
CA ASP A 400 13.42 -27.86 7.84
C ASP A 400 14.22 -26.55 7.99
N GLU A 401 15.17 -26.31 7.09
CA GLU A 401 15.98 -25.08 7.03
C GLU A 401 16.42 -24.84 5.56
N PRO A 402 15.82 -23.86 4.85
CA PRO A 402 14.83 -22.89 5.35
C PRO A 402 13.43 -23.51 5.59
N CYS A 403 12.81 -23.32 6.77
CA CYS A 403 11.36 -23.59 6.98
C CYS A 403 10.57 -22.36 6.52
N ALA A 404 9.69 -22.53 5.55
CA ALA A 404 8.88 -21.46 5.01
C ALA A 404 7.40 -21.80 5.11
N ARG A 405 6.54 -20.80 5.27
CA ARG A 405 5.09 -20.95 5.08
C ARG A 405 4.67 -20.22 3.82
N VAL A 406 4.04 -20.92 2.88
CA VAL A 406 3.44 -20.29 1.69
C VAL A 406 2.07 -19.74 2.07
N VAL A 407 2.00 -18.44 2.32
CA VAL A 407 0.77 -17.75 2.75
C VAL A 407 -0.18 -17.52 1.58
N TYR A 408 0.39 -17.18 0.43
CA TYR A 408 -0.32 -16.91 -0.81
C TYR A 408 0.61 -17.21 -1.99
N ALA A 409 0.07 -17.83 -3.04
CA ALA A 409 0.77 -18.06 -4.29
C ALA A 409 -0.18 -17.82 -5.46
N LEU A 410 0.29 -17.06 -6.44
CA LEU A 410 -0.36 -16.85 -7.72
C LEU A 410 0.67 -17.13 -8.81
N ALA A 411 0.46 -18.21 -9.54
CA ALA A 411 1.22 -18.57 -10.73
C ALA A 411 0.23 -18.88 -11.87
N PRO A 412 0.53 -18.50 -13.11
CA PRO A 412 -0.37 -18.71 -14.24
C PRO A 412 -0.53 -20.21 -14.54
N ALA A 413 -1.76 -20.64 -14.83
CA ALA A 413 -2.03 -22.00 -15.30
C ALA A 413 -1.65 -22.20 -16.78
N ALA A 414 -1.57 -21.11 -17.56
CA ALA A 414 -1.15 -21.13 -18.95
C ALA A 414 -0.45 -19.82 -19.31
N VAL A 415 0.49 -19.89 -20.25
CA VAL A 415 1.26 -18.74 -20.76
C VAL A 415 1.50 -18.92 -22.26
N GLY A 416 1.50 -17.82 -23.01
CA GLY A 416 1.89 -17.83 -24.41
C GLY A 416 3.39 -18.10 -24.57
N VAL A 417 3.78 -18.92 -25.53
CA VAL A 417 5.18 -19.10 -25.93
C VAL A 417 5.75 -17.74 -26.34
N GLY A 418 6.86 -17.34 -25.73
CA GLY A 418 7.47 -16.02 -25.90
C GLY A 418 6.88 -14.88 -25.05
N ASP A 419 5.78 -15.11 -24.33
CA ASP A 419 5.19 -14.13 -23.42
C ASP A 419 5.75 -14.33 -21.99
N SER A 420 5.90 -13.23 -21.24
CA SER A 420 6.14 -13.30 -19.80
C SER A 420 4.82 -13.31 -19.03
N SER A 421 4.84 -13.76 -17.77
CA SER A 421 3.66 -13.73 -16.91
C SER A 421 4.01 -13.44 -15.47
N LEU A 422 3.18 -12.63 -14.82
CA LEU A 422 3.38 -12.21 -13.45
C LEU A 422 3.10 -13.35 -12.47
N CYS A 423 4.08 -13.61 -11.61
CA CYS A 423 3.98 -14.50 -10.45
C CYS A 423 4.04 -13.71 -9.15
N ARG A 424 3.31 -14.18 -8.14
CA ARG A 424 3.34 -13.65 -6.78
C ARG A 424 3.46 -14.79 -5.78
N LEU A 425 4.44 -14.71 -4.90
CA LEU A 425 4.62 -15.63 -3.78
C LEU A 425 4.77 -14.81 -2.50
N TRP A 426 3.92 -15.08 -1.52
CA TRP A 426 4.04 -14.51 -0.18
C TRP A 426 4.48 -15.60 0.77
N LEU A 427 5.66 -15.42 1.32
CA LEU A 427 6.32 -16.40 2.15
C LEU A 427 6.48 -15.82 3.54
N GLU A 428 6.21 -16.61 4.58
CA GLU A 428 6.62 -16.28 5.94
C GLU A 428 7.84 -17.11 6.32
N ASN A 429 8.80 -16.47 6.99
CA ASN A 429 9.92 -17.16 7.60
C ASN A 429 9.43 -17.90 8.85
N ALA A 430 9.21 -19.19 8.70
CA ALA A 430 8.77 -20.06 9.79
C ALA A 430 9.93 -20.82 10.45
N GLY A 431 11.17 -20.50 10.07
CA GLY A 431 12.39 -21.02 10.68
C GLY A 431 12.89 -20.16 11.84
N GLU A 432 14.10 -20.46 12.32
CA GLU A 432 14.73 -19.74 13.44
C GLU A 432 15.79 -18.74 12.98
N ARG A 433 16.25 -18.82 11.73
CA ARG A 433 17.33 -18.02 11.17
C ARG A 433 16.79 -16.86 10.33
N LEU A 434 17.54 -15.76 10.32
CA LEU A 434 17.34 -14.68 9.35
C LEU A 434 17.42 -15.23 7.92
N TRP A 435 16.55 -14.75 7.05
CA TRP A 435 16.74 -14.87 5.62
C TRP A 435 17.36 -13.59 5.12
N SER A 436 18.59 -13.65 4.62
CA SER A 436 19.29 -12.47 4.14
C SER A 436 19.05 -12.26 2.65
N HIS A 437 18.81 -11.01 2.25
CA HIS A 437 18.82 -10.60 0.85
C HIS A 437 20.21 -10.18 0.34
N GLU A 438 21.21 -10.11 1.23
CA GLU A 438 22.55 -9.66 0.88
C GLU A 438 23.40 -10.79 0.28
N LEU A 439 23.75 -10.65 -0.99
CA LEU A 439 24.63 -11.59 -1.69
C LEU A 439 25.96 -11.79 -0.94
N GLY A 440 26.33 -13.05 -0.73
CA GLY A 440 27.58 -13.45 -0.07
C GLY A 440 27.48 -13.62 1.44
N GLN A 441 26.35 -13.30 2.06
CA GLN A 441 26.07 -13.71 3.44
C GLN A 441 25.74 -15.21 3.53
N ILE A 442 26.06 -15.85 4.66
CA ILE A 442 25.78 -17.29 4.91
C ILE A 442 24.27 -17.57 4.92
N ASP A 443 23.49 -16.59 5.34
CA ASP A 443 22.04 -16.65 5.41
C ASP A 443 21.37 -16.14 4.12
N HIS A 444 22.14 -15.88 3.05
CA HIS A 444 21.60 -15.45 1.77
C HIS A 444 20.67 -16.52 1.18
N LEU A 445 19.44 -16.11 0.89
CA LEU A 445 18.39 -16.95 0.32
C LEU A 445 17.83 -16.30 -0.95
N HIS A 446 17.49 -17.14 -1.91
CA HIS A 446 16.83 -16.75 -3.14
C HIS A 446 15.81 -17.81 -3.56
N LEU A 447 14.84 -17.41 -4.39
CA LEU A 447 13.88 -18.33 -4.98
C LEU A 447 14.44 -18.85 -6.31
N GLU A 448 14.50 -20.16 -6.47
CA GLU A 448 14.77 -20.84 -7.75
C GLU A 448 13.45 -21.36 -8.32
N ILE A 449 13.17 -21.04 -9.59
CA ILE A 449 12.08 -21.64 -10.35
C ILE A 449 12.68 -22.54 -11.40
N SER A 450 12.32 -23.83 -11.40
CA SER A 450 12.78 -24.80 -12.38
C SER A 450 11.63 -25.46 -13.12
N ASP A 451 11.83 -25.79 -14.40
CA ASP A 451 10.80 -26.38 -15.28
C ASP A 451 10.99 -27.87 -15.57
N GLY A 452 11.93 -28.52 -14.88
CA GLY A 452 12.28 -29.94 -15.05
C GLY A 452 13.14 -30.26 -16.28
N ASP A 453 13.21 -29.36 -17.27
CA ASP A 453 14.01 -29.51 -18.50
C ASP A 453 15.40 -28.85 -18.38
N GLY A 454 15.70 -28.27 -17.22
CA GLY A 454 17.02 -27.72 -16.86
C GLY A 454 17.10 -26.19 -16.87
N GLY A 455 16.01 -25.49 -17.22
CA GLY A 455 15.91 -24.04 -17.04
C GLY A 455 15.77 -23.72 -15.55
N VAL A 456 16.57 -22.77 -15.06
CA VAL A 456 16.46 -22.26 -13.67
C VAL A 456 16.47 -20.74 -13.71
N GLN A 457 15.37 -20.13 -13.27
CA GLN A 457 15.27 -18.70 -13.03
C GLN A 457 15.51 -18.43 -11.54
N THR A 458 16.25 -17.37 -11.23
CA THR A 458 16.50 -16.93 -9.85
C THR A 458 15.78 -15.61 -9.56
N VAL A 459 15.15 -15.52 -8.40
CA VAL A 459 14.49 -14.31 -7.88
C VAL A 459 15.03 -14.02 -6.49
N GLU A 460 15.69 -12.86 -6.35
CA GLU A 460 16.25 -12.41 -5.09
C GLU A 460 15.16 -11.93 -4.11
N LEU A 461 15.42 -12.12 -2.82
CA LEU A 461 14.65 -11.45 -1.78
C LEU A 461 14.85 -9.93 -1.88
N ARG A 462 13.85 -9.15 -1.47
CA ARG A 462 13.91 -7.67 -1.54
C ARG A 462 14.51 -7.03 -0.30
N GLU A 463 14.50 -7.76 0.80
CA GLU A 463 14.95 -7.34 2.12
C GLU A 463 15.22 -8.57 2.98
N ASP A 464 15.84 -8.34 4.12
CA ASP A 464 16.01 -9.35 5.15
C ASP A 464 14.65 -9.73 5.74
N VAL A 465 14.43 -11.02 5.99
CA VAL A 465 13.17 -11.55 6.54
C VAL A 465 13.47 -12.24 7.85
N HIS A 466 13.14 -11.59 8.97
CA HIS A 466 13.31 -12.19 10.28
C HIS A 466 12.28 -13.31 10.53
N PRO A 467 12.53 -14.20 11.49
CA PRO A 467 11.52 -15.19 11.90
C PRO A 467 10.16 -14.54 12.17
N LEU A 468 9.10 -15.16 11.66
CA LEU A 468 7.70 -14.72 11.67
C LEU A 468 7.37 -13.51 10.79
N GLU A 469 8.36 -12.94 10.09
CA GLU A 469 8.11 -11.90 9.09
C GLU A 469 7.82 -12.49 7.72
N ARG A 470 7.24 -11.66 6.85
CA ARG A 470 6.78 -12.05 5.52
C ARG A 470 7.60 -11.37 4.44
N SER A 471 7.91 -12.13 3.39
CA SER A 471 8.48 -11.65 2.14
C SER A 471 7.44 -11.65 1.03
N PHE A 472 7.46 -10.61 0.20
CA PHE A 472 6.57 -10.45 -0.94
C PHE A 472 7.36 -10.53 -2.24
N LEU A 473 7.37 -11.70 -2.86
CA LEU A 473 8.05 -11.94 -4.12
C LEU A 473 7.08 -11.71 -5.28
N THR A 474 7.35 -10.68 -6.07
CA THR A 474 6.65 -10.43 -7.33
C THR A 474 7.66 -10.34 -8.47
N PHE A 475 7.49 -11.20 -9.47
CA PHE A 475 8.43 -11.37 -10.59
C PHE A 475 7.68 -11.84 -11.85
N GLU A 476 8.32 -11.69 -13.01
CA GLU A 476 7.84 -12.28 -14.26
C GLU A 476 8.52 -13.64 -14.47
N LEU A 477 7.75 -14.66 -14.85
CA LEU A 477 8.31 -15.91 -15.35
C LEU A 477 9.04 -15.66 -16.68
N GLU A 478 10.23 -16.24 -16.80
CA GLU A 478 10.96 -16.25 -18.06
C GLU A 478 10.12 -16.91 -19.17
N PRO A 479 10.11 -16.34 -20.40
CA PRO A 479 9.33 -16.90 -21.49
C PRO A 479 9.76 -18.33 -21.87
N PHE A 480 8.79 -19.16 -22.22
CA PHE A 480 9.05 -20.52 -22.71
C PHE A 480 9.27 -20.51 -24.23
N ASP A 481 10.23 -21.31 -24.71
CA ASP A 481 10.59 -21.42 -26.14
C ASP A 481 9.71 -22.42 -26.92
N SER A 482 8.90 -23.23 -26.25
CA SER A 482 8.11 -24.27 -26.89
C SER A 482 6.80 -24.56 -26.15
N VAL A 483 5.81 -24.99 -26.94
CA VAL A 483 4.49 -25.40 -26.47
C VAL A 483 4.61 -26.72 -25.69
N GLY A 484 3.85 -26.85 -24.61
CA GLY A 484 3.76 -28.08 -23.84
C GLY A 484 3.36 -27.87 -22.40
N GLU A 485 2.98 -28.96 -21.75
CA GLU A 485 2.79 -28.98 -20.30
C GLU A 485 4.17 -28.96 -19.61
N ARG A 486 4.31 -28.09 -18.61
CA ARG A 486 5.48 -27.92 -17.77
C ARG A 486 5.07 -28.12 -16.31
N GLU A 487 5.96 -28.70 -15.52
CA GLU A 487 5.82 -28.71 -14.06
C GLU A 487 6.88 -27.76 -13.50
N LEU A 488 6.42 -26.60 -13.01
CA LEU A 488 7.27 -25.63 -12.35
C LEU A 488 7.45 -26.03 -10.89
N SER A 489 8.70 -26.12 -10.43
CA SER A 489 9.05 -26.24 -9.01
C SER A 489 9.60 -24.91 -8.53
N PHE A 490 9.06 -24.42 -7.41
CA PHE A 490 9.47 -23.20 -6.74
C PHE A 490 10.21 -23.60 -5.46
N GLU A 491 11.51 -23.32 -5.40
CA GLU A 491 12.38 -23.76 -4.31
C GLU A 491 13.05 -22.57 -3.64
N LEU A 492 12.97 -22.48 -2.32
CA LEU A 492 13.75 -21.54 -1.54
C LEU A 492 15.13 -22.14 -1.28
N VAL A 493 16.20 -21.48 -1.73
CA VAL A 493 17.54 -22.04 -1.80
C VAL A 493 18.55 -21.17 -1.06
N ARG A 494 19.31 -21.80 -0.16
CA ARG A 494 20.37 -21.14 0.58
C ARG A 494 21.68 -21.19 -0.19
N SER A 495 22.29 -20.03 -0.37
CA SER A 495 23.59 -19.92 -1.01
C SER A 495 24.65 -20.71 -0.24
N GLY A 496 25.56 -21.38 -0.98
CA GLY A 496 26.64 -22.19 -0.38
C GLY A 496 26.26 -23.62 0.00
N GLY A 497 25.12 -24.15 -0.47
CA GLY A 497 24.71 -25.55 -0.27
C GLY A 497 24.07 -25.84 1.09
N GLY A 498 23.61 -24.81 1.80
CA GLY A 498 23.15 -24.87 3.18
C GLY A 498 21.67 -25.21 3.40
N GLY A 499 20.97 -25.76 2.40
CA GLY A 499 19.57 -26.15 2.51
C GLY A 499 18.71 -25.70 1.32
N ARG A 500 17.66 -26.47 1.04
CA ARG A 500 16.68 -26.24 -0.03
C ARG A 500 15.32 -26.70 0.44
N THR A 501 14.29 -25.93 0.11
CA THR A 501 12.91 -26.24 0.46
C THR A 501 12.01 -26.01 -0.74
N GLU A 502 11.37 -27.08 -1.22
CA GLU A 502 10.31 -26.99 -2.23
C GLU A 502 9.07 -26.34 -1.60
N LEU A 503 8.69 -25.18 -2.13
CA LEU A 503 7.58 -24.37 -1.64
C LEU A 503 6.26 -24.82 -2.25
N LEU A 504 6.24 -25.00 -3.58
CA LEU A 504 5.09 -25.49 -4.32
C LEU A 504 5.51 -26.06 -5.68
N ARG A 505 4.63 -26.90 -6.24
CA ARG A 505 4.68 -27.31 -7.65
C ARG A 505 3.44 -26.82 -8.37
N GLN A 506 3.63 -26.24 -9.55
CA GLN A 506 2.55 -25.74 -10.37
C GLN A 506 2.65 -26.35 -11.77
N ARG A 507 1.55 -26.94 -12.23
CA ARG A 507 1.43 -27.30 -13.65
C ARG A 507 1.05 -26.08 -14.45
N LEU A 508 1.76 -25.88 -15.55
CA LEU A 508 1.57 -24.77 -16.47
C LEU A 508 1.54 -25.30 -17.90
N ASN A 509 0.63 -24.76 -18.72
CA ASN A 509 0.56 -25.09 -20.14
C ASN A 509 1.11 -23.93 -20.98
N ALA A 510 2.28 -24.13 -21.61
CA ALA A 510 2.81 -23.17 -22.57
C ALA A 510 2.07 -23.39 -23.91
N VAL A 511 1.38 -22.36 -24.39
CA VAL A 511 0.53 -22.44 -25.59
C VAL A 511 1.09 -21.59 -26.73
N ALA A 512 0.86 -21.98 -27.98
CA ALA A 512 1.27 -21.17 -29.13
C ALA A 512 0.56 -19.80 -29.08
N GLY A 513 1.33 -18.71 -29.04
CA GLY A 513 0.82 -17.39 -28.68
C GLY A 513 -0.21 -16.76 -29.63
N GLY A 514 -1.10 -15.99 -29.02
CA GLY A 514 -2.03 -14.99 -29.56
C GLY A 514 -3.00 -14.59 -28.43
N PRO A 515 -3.20 -13.30 -28.09
CA PRO A 515 -3.78 -12.88 -26.82
C PRO A 515 -5.24 -13.35 -26.68
N ALA A 516 -5.62 -13.76 -25.46
CA ALA A 516 -7.01 -13.84 -25.04
C ALA A 516 -7.44 -12.51 -24.41
#